data_AF-A0A442JJ46-F1
#
_entry.id   AF-A0A442JJ46-F1
#
_cell.length_a   1.000
_cell.length_b   1.000
_cell.length_c   1.000
_cell.angle_alpha   90.00
_cell.angle_beta   90.00
_cell.angle_gamma   90.00
#
_symmetry.space_group_name_H-M   'P 1'
#
loop_
_entity.id
_entity.type
_entity.pdbx_description
1 polymer ?
#
loop_
_entity_poly.entity_id
_entity_poly.type
_entity_poly.pdbx_seq_one_letter_code
_entity_poly.pdbx_strand_id
1 'polypeptide(L)'
;MQANAFDPPEGSLRRSVGRGAIVTALAQSVRVATQVASVIVLSRLLSPHDFGVVAMCAPVLAFIALFQDFGLTQATIQKSGIKHEEINYLFWINVAVSVLLACVLAGAAPLVAAFYGEPRVADLVAALGLQIIAYGLGAQHLALLTRRMQFARLAIIDVASAIAGLVVSIAWTFIDRSYWALFAGTLTAAVLPTICFWASSRWRPSLPRKVSGISELINFGAGITGFNFANFFARNLDNVLIGKYWGEAQLGLYDRAYKLLLFPLSQITNPLSKVMVPALSRLKDEPDRYRSAYLRVMPLILLVALPGVAFATAMADVLIPFVLGEQWRQSSSIFLALGFAGLLQPLNNPAGWLFISQGRSGDFMRWGIITALTSVLAFIVGLPYGALGVAIAYAVSEYLRTPFLWLYIGKTGPLRASHILRAATPFVLGAHLALAAIWFAKPLLPQQHILAMASAVVLSYMITIVVALAFASGREALREALRLLPARAPTAAPSEAK
;
A
#
# COMPACT_ATOMS: atom_id res chain seq x y z
N MET A 1 -18.34 -3.85 -37.21
CA MET A 1 -17.23 -4.39 -36.39
C MET A 1 -17.68 -5.73 -35.83
N GLN A 2 -17.04 -6.85 -36.18
CA GLN A 2 -17.37 -8.14 -35.56
C GLN A 2 -17.03 -8.06 -34.07
N ALA A 3 -17.98 -8.40 -33.21
CA ALA A 3 -17.76 -8.45 -31.77
C ALA A 3 -16.62 -9.43 -31.46
N ASN A 4 -15.51 -8.92 -30.94
CA ASN A 4 -14.40 -9.77 -30.52
C ASN A 4 -14.88 -10.65 -29.34
N ALA A 5 -14.59 -11.95 -29.37
CA ALA A 5 -14.95 -12.91 -28.32
C ALA A 5 -14.41 -12.55 -26.93
N PHE A 6 -13.44 -11.63 -26.86
CA PHE A 6 -12.82 -11.16 -25.62
C PHE A 6 -13.35 -9.83 -25.09
N ASP A 7 -14.16 -9.10 -25.87
CA ASP A 7 -14.74 -7.82 -25.47
C ASP A 7 -16.05 -8.02 -24.69
N PRO A 8 -16.44 -7.07 -23.82
CA PRO A 8 -17.69 -7.16 -23.06
C PRO A 8 -18.91 -7.12 -24.00
N PRO A 9 -20.00 -7.86 -23.68
CA PRO A 9 -21.22 -7.83 -24.48
C PRO A 9 -21.84 -6.42 -24.50
N GLU A 10 -22.38 -6.02 -25.67
CA GLU A 10 -23.01 -4.71 -25.87
C GLU A 10 -24.14 -4.46 -24.86
N GLY A 11 -24.21 -3.24 -24.31
CA GLY A 11 -25.21 -2.86 -23.28
C GLY A 11 -24.84 -3.19 -21.82
N SER A 12 -23.73 -3.89 -21.57
CA SER A 12 -23.30 -4.24 -20.20
C SER A 12 -22.68 -3.08 -19.39
N LEU A 13 -22.26 -1.98 -20.03
CA LEU A 13 -21.51 -0.90 -19.37
C LEU A 13 -22.26 -0.27 -18.19
N ARG A 14 -23.50 0.18 -18.39
CA ARG A 14 -24.19 1.03 -17.38
C ARG A 14 -24.65 0.24 -16.15
N ARG A 15 -25.07 -1.03 -16.33
CA ARG A 15 -25.46 -1.94 -15.23
C ARG A 15 -24.27 -2.59 -14.52
N SER A 16 -23.20 -2.91 -15.26
CA SER A 16 -21.99 -3.53 -14.69
C SER A 16 -21.19 -2.56 -13.82
N VAL A 17 -21.13 -1.28 -14.20
CA VAL A 17 -20.35 -0.27 -13.47
C VAL A 17 -20.94 0.06 -12.10
N GLY A 18 -22.26 0.27 -11.99
CA GLY A 18 -22.89 0.63 -10.70
C GLY A 18 -22.86 -0.50 -9.67
N ARG A 19 -23.28 -1.71 -10.06
CA ARG A 19 -23.24 -2.88 -9.17
C ARG A 19 -21.81 -3.34 -8.89
N GLY A 20 -20.92 -3.22 -9.89
CA GLY A 20 -19.50 -3.51 -9.74
C GLY A 20 -18.82 -2.60 -8.71
N ALA A 21 -19.09 -1.29 -8.74
CA ALA A 21 -18.50 -0.34 -7.81
C ALA A 21 -18.85 -0.64 -6.33
N ILE A 22 -20.13 -0.91 -6.04
CA ILE A 22 -20.58 -1.24 -4.68
C ILE A 22 -19.95 -2.55 -4.20
N VAL A 23 -19.96 -3.59 -5.04
CA VAL A 23 -19.37 -4.89 -4.71
C VAL A 23 -17.86 -4.77 -4.49
N THR A 24 -17.15 -4.02 -5.32
CA THR A 24 -15.71 -3.78 -5.16
C THR A 24 -15.41 -2.98 -3.90
N ALA A 25 -16.23 -1.98 -3.54
CA ALA A 25 -16.06 -1.23 -2.31
C ALA A 25 -16.28 -2.11 -1.06
N LEU A 26 -17.35 -2.90 -1.04
CA LEU A 26 -17.62 -3.84 0.05
C LEU A 26 -16.51 -4.90 0.17
N ALA A 27 -16.08 -5.47 -0.97
CA ALA A 27 -15.00 -6.43 -1.00
C ALA A 27 -13.68 -5.85 -0.50
N GLN A 28 -13.38 -4.58 -0.83
CA GLN A 28 -12.22 -3.88 -0.30
C GLN A 28 -12.29 -3.78 1.24
N SER A 29 -13.45 -3.42 1.80
CA SER A 29 -13.64 -3.36 3.26
C SER A 29 -13.43 -4.72 3.92
N VAL A 30 -14.01 -5.78 3.36
CA VAL A 30 -13.80 -7.15 3.87
C VAL A 30 -12.33 -7.54 3.78
N ARG A 31 -11.66 -7.26 2.65
CA ARG A 31 -10.23 -7.57 2.47
C ARG A 31 -9.36 -6.85 3.49
N VAL A 32 -9.62 -5.57 3.73
CA VAL A 32 -8.90 -4.78 4.75
C VAL A 32 -9.15 -5.37 6.14
N ALA A 33 -10.39 -5.73 6.47
CA ALA A 33 -10.71 -6.37 7.75
C ALA A 33 -9.98 -7.73 7.91
N THR A 34 -9.95 -8.55 6.87
CA THR A 34 -9.21 -9.82 6.85
C THR A 34 -7.70 -9.60 7.00
N GLN A 35 -7.13 -8.58 6.37
CA GLN A 35 -5.71 -8.25 6.51
C GLN A 35 -5.36 -7.78 7.93
N VAL A 36 -6.21 -6.93 8.53
CA VAL A 36 -6.04 -6.50 9.92
C VAL A 36 -6.16 -7.69 10.87
N ALA A 37 -7.17 -8.54 10.69
CA ALA A 37 -7.33 -9.77 11.47
C ALA A 37 -6.13 -10.71 11.31
N SER A 38 -5.61 -10.86 10.09
CA SER A 38 -4.42 -11.67 9.81
C SER A 38 -3.20 -11.15 10.54
N VAL A 39 -2.94 -9.84 10.50
CA VAL A 39 -1.84 -9.23 11.23
C VAL A 39 -2.00 -9.46 12.73
N ILE A 40 -3.18 -9.21 13.30
CA ILE A 40 -3.43 -9.37 14.74
C ILE A 40 -3.28 -10.82 15.19
N VAL A 41 -3.99 -11.74 14.55
CA VAL A 41 -4.05 -13.15 14.95
C VAL A 41 -2.70 -13.82 14.75
N LEU A 42 -2.07 -13.66 13.57
CA LEU A 42 -0.78 -14.31 13.30
C LEU A 42 0.36 -13.70 14.11
N SER A 43 0.32 -12.40 14.42
CA SER A 43 1.33 -11.79 15.31
C SER A 43 1.22 -12.32 16.75
N ARG A 44 0.02 -12.70 17.21
CA ARG A 44 -0.16 -13.32 18.53
C ARG A 44 0.28 -14.79 18.55
N LEU A 45 0.15 -15.50 17.44
CA LEU A 45 0.48 -16.93 17.32
C LEU A 45 1.95 -17.19 17.01
N LEU A 46 2.64 -16.24 16.36
CA LEU A 46 4.02 -16.40 15.89
C LEU A 46 4.96 -15.38 16.54
N SER A 47 6.25 -15.70 16.53
CA SER A 47 7.28 -14.87 17.15
C SER A 47 7.80 -13.78 16.21
N PRO A 48 8.46 -12.73 16.73
CA PRO A 48 9.18 -11.78 15.88
C PRO A 48 10.23 -12.41 14.96
N HIS A 49 10.82 -13.54 15.36
CA HIS A 49 11.79 -14.26 14.53
C HIS A 49 11.15 -14.82 13.25
N ASP A 50 9.96 -15.40 13.35
CA ASP A 50 9.23 -15.94 12.19
C ASP A 50 8.90 -14.86 11.17
N PHE A 51 8.42 -13.71 11.64
CA PHE A 51 8.18 -12.54 10.80
C PHE A 51 9.48 -11.97 10.23
N GLY A 52 10.58 -12.03 10.99
CA GLY A 52 11.91 -11.65 10.56
C GLY A 52 12.40 -12.44 9.35
N VAL A 53 12.28 -13.77 9.38
CA VAL A 53 12.68 -14.64 8.25
C VAL A 53 11.86 -14.30 7.00
N VAL A 54 10.54 -14.11 7.14
CA VAL A 54 9.68 -13.69 6.02
C VAL A 54 10.06 -12.29 5.52
N ALA A 55 10.40 -11.36 6.41
CA ALA A 55 10.82 -10.01 6.06
C ALA A 55 12.18 -9.98 5.34
N MET A 56 13.12 -10.87 5.67
CA MET A 56 14.38 -11.05 4.92
C MET A 56 14.13 -11.47 3.47
N CYS A 57 13.10 -12.29 3.24
CA CYS A 57 12.72 -12.78 1.92
C CYS A 57 11.92 -11.74 1.11
N ALA A 58 11.26 -10.77 1.76
CA ALA A 58 10.37 -9.82 1.10
C ALA A 58 11.06 -8.94 0.04
N PRO A 59 12.28 -8.40 0.25
CA PRO A 59 13.03 -7.70 -0.79
C PRO A 59 13.29 -8.59 -2.01
N VAL A 60 13.66 -9.86 -1.80
CA VAL A 60 13.92 -10.81 -2.89
C VAL A 60 12.65 -11.03 -3.71
N LEU A 61 11.50 -11.25 -3.05
CA LEU A 61 10.21 -11.39 -3.73
C LEU A 61 9.84 -10.13 -4.51
N ALA A 62 9.97 -8.96 -3.88
CA ALA A 62 9.63 -7.68 -4.50
C ALA A 62 10.54 -7.36 -5.70
N PHE A 63 11.81 -7.79 -5.68
CA PHE A 63 12.73 -7.67 -6.80
C PHE A 63 12.28 -8.54 -7.99
N ILE A 64 11.95 -9.80 -7.73
CA ILE A 64 11.52 -10.74 -8.77
C ILE A 64 10.17 -10.34 -9.37
N ALA A 65 9.25 -9.82 -8.55
CA ALA A 65 7.95 -9.34 -9.00
C ALA A 65 8.06 -8.22 -10.06
N LEU A 66 9.17 -7.48 -10.12
CA LEU A 66 9.43 -6.46 -11.15
C LEU A 66 9.50 -7.05 -12.57
N PHE A 67 10.00 -8.28 -12.69
CA PHE A 67 10.23 -8.97 -13.95
C PHE A 67 9.08 -9.91 -14.32
N GLN A 68 8.23 -10.24 -13.35
CA GLN A 68 7.26 -11.32 -13.45
C GLN A 68 6.06 -11.03 -14.37
N ASP A 69 5.50 -9.82 -14.32
CA ASP A 69 4.38 -9.43 -15.22
C ASP A 69 4.88 -8.91 -16.56
N PHE A 70 6.05 -8.26 -16.56
CA PHE A 70 6.65 -7.61 -17.74
C PHE A 70 5.62 -6.77 -18.53
N GLY A 71 4.65 -6.16 -17.84
CA GLY A 71 3.55 -5.37 -18.43
C GLY A 71 2.57 -6.14 -19.34
N LEU A 72 2.69 -7.46 -19.46
CA LEU A 72 1.93 -8.27 -20.42
C LEU A 72 0.45 -8.38 -20.05
N THR A 73 0.11 -8.37 -18.76
CA THR A 73 -1.29 -8.31 -18.31
C THR A 73 -1.97 -7.03 -18.79
N GLN A 74 -1.29 -5.88 -18.71
CA GLN A 74 -1.82 -4.59 -19.18
C GLN A 74 -1.96 -4.53 -20.70
N ALA A 75 -0.98 -5.08 -21.43
CA ALA A 75 -1.04 -5.22 -22.88
C ALA A 75 -2.32 -5.97 -23.33
N THR A 76 -2.64 -7.09 -22.67
CA THR A 76 -3.85 -7.88 -22.95
C THR A 76 -5.14 -7.10 -22.64
N ILE A 77 -5.14 -6.29 -21.58
CA ILE A 77 -6.31 -5.49 -21.21
C ILE A 77 -6.55 -4.36 -22.22
N GLN A 78 -5.49 -3.69 -22.68
CA GLN A 78 -5.60 -2.45 -23.47
C GLN A 78 -5.70 -2.68 -24.98
N LYS A 79 -5.10 -3.75 -25.52
CA LYS A 79 -5.02 -3.97 -26.97
C LYS A 79 -6.40 -4.17 -27.61
N SER A 80 -6.84 -3.27 -28.49
CA SER A 80 -8.07 -3.44 -29.26
C SER A 80 -7.96 -4.61 -30.24
N GLY A 81 -9.01 -5.45 -30.34
CA GLY A 81 -9.02 -6.54 -31.33
C GLY A 81 -8.04 -7.68 -31.06
N ILE A 82 -7.63 -7.90 -29.80
CA ILE A 82 -6.68 -8.96 -29.43
C ILE A 82 -7.16 -10.34 -29.91
N LYS A 83 -6.25 -11.10 -30.52
CA LYS A 83 -6.51 -12.42 -31.10
C LYS A 83 -6.17 -13.54 -30.12
N HIS A 84 -6.79 -14.70 -30.34
CA HIS A 84 -6.53 -15.91 -29.54
C HIS A 84 -5.05 -16.32 -29.54
N GLU A 85 -4.39 -16.24 -30.70
CA GLU A 85 -2.96 -16.58 -30.84
C GLU A 85 -2.05 -15.65 -30.03
N GLU A 86 -2.40 -14.37 -29.93
CA GLU A 86 -1.66 -13.38 -29.14
C GLU A 86 -1.75 -13.70 -27.66
N ILE A 87 -2.96 -14.02 -27.17
CA ILE A 87 -3.18 -14.40 -25.76
C ILE A 87 -2.43 -15.70 -25.42
N ASN A 88 -2.46 -16.71 -26.31
CA ASN A 88 -1.69 -17.94 -26.12
C ASN A 88 -0.19 -17.65 -26.02
N TYR A 89 0.34 -16.83 -26.92
CA TYR A 89 1.77 -16.49 -26.91
C TYR A 89 2.16 -15.75 -25.63
N LEU A 90 1.36 -14.76 -25.21
CA LEU A 90 1.58 -14.03 -23.96
C LEU A 90 1.49 -14.95 -22.73
N PHE A 91 0.52 -15.87 -22.70
CA PHE A 91 0.40 -16.86 -21.62
C PHE A 91 1.66 -17.71 -21.47
N TRP A 92 2.17 -18.26 -22.58
CA TRP A 92 3.39 -19.08 -22.54
C TRP A 92 4.63 -18.27 -22.18
N ILE A 93 4.70 -16.98 -22.54
CA ILE A 93 5.74 -16.08 -22.02
C ILE A 93 5.62 -15.93 -20.51
N ASN A 94 4.44 -15.60 -19.97
CA ASN A 94 4.24 -15.46 -18.53
C ASN A 94 4.64 -16.74 -17.78
N VAL A 95 4.25 -17.92 -18.28
CA VAL A 95 4.65 -19.20 -17.69
C VAL A 95 6.15 -19.43 -17.77
N ALA A 96 6.77 -19.25 -18.94
CA ALA A 96 8.20 -19.47 -19.13
C ALA A 96 9.05 -18.53 -18.26
N VAL A 97 8.69 -17.24 -18.21
CA VAL A 97 9.35 -16.25 -17.35
C VAL A 97 9.16 -16.60 -15.88
N SER A 98 7.95 -16.96 -15.45
CA SER A 98 7.70 -17.37 -14.06
C SER A 98 8.50 -18.61 -13.66
N VAL A 99 8.57 -19.63 -14.52
CA VAL A 99 9.36 -20.85 -14.26
C VAL A 99 10.84 -20.52 -14.20
N LEU A 100 11.35 -19.73 -15.15
CA LEU A 100 12.75 -19.27 -15.14
C LEU A 100 13.08 -18.52 -13.85
N LEU A 101 12.25 -17.57 -13.44
CA LEU A 101 12.43 -16.79 -12.21
C LEU A 101 12.36 -17.69 -10.97
N ALA A 102 11.48 -18.69 -10.94
CA ALA A 102 11.43 -19.67 -9.86
C ALA A 102 12.70 -20.53 -9.78
N CYS A 103 13.24 -20.98 -10.92
CA CYS A 103 14.52 -21.71 -10.97
C CYS A 103 15.69 -20.82 -10.53
N VAL A 104 15.72 -19.56 -10.97
CA VAL A 104 16.74 -18.58 -10.53
C VAL A 104 16.67 -18.37 -9.03
N LEU A 105 15.46 -18.25 -8.45
CA LEU A 105 15.30 -18.14 -7.00
C LEU A 105 15.77 -19.38 -6.26
N ALA A 106 15.39 -20.57 -6.71
CA ALA A 106 15.84 -21.81 -6.10
C ALA A 106 17.37 -21.95 -6.15
N GLY A 107 18.00 -21.59 -7.27
CA GLY A 107 19.46 -21.58 -7.41
C GLY A 107 20.16 -20.50 -6.58
N ALA A 108 19.54 -19.33 -6.41
CA ALA A 108 20.07 -18.23 -5.62
C ALA A 108 19.80 -18.37 -4.11
N ALA A 109 18.86 -19.23 -3.70
CA ALA A 109 18.45 -19.38 -2.31
C ALA A 109 19.60 -19.62 -1.32
N PRO A 110 20.59 -20.50 -1.59
CA PRO A 110 21.75 -20.66 -0.70
C PRO A 110 22.59 -19.40 -0.57
N LEU A 111 22.73 -18.61 -1.64
CA LEU A 111 23.47 -17.35 -1.62
C LEU A 111 22.75 -16.30 -0.78
N VAL A 112 21.42 -16.23 -0.86
CA VAL A 112 20.61 -15.32 -0.04
C VAL A 112 20.70 -15.71 1.45
N ALA A 113 20.61 -17.00 1.76
CA ALA A 113 20.78 -17.49 3.13
C ALA A 113 22.19 -17.21 3.68
N ALA A 114 23.23 -17.45 2.89
CA ALA A 114 24.61 -17.11 3.25
C ALA A 114 24.80 -15.59 3.42
N PHE A 115 24.13 -14.79 2.59
CA PHE A 115 24.13 -13.33 2.75
C PHE A 115 23.55 -12.94 4.11
N TYR A 116 22.38 -13.46 4.52
CA TYR A 116 21.79 -13.10 5.82
C TYR A 116 22.42 -13.82 7.01
N GLY A 117 23.15 -14.92 6.79
CA GLY A 117 23.60 -15.81 7.88
C GLY A 117 22.46 -16.61 8.49
N GLU A 118 21.35 -16.79 7.76
CA GLU A 118 20.14 -17.44 8.24
C GLU A 118 19.72 -18.59 7.30
N PRO A 119 19.98 -19.86 7.65
CA PRO A 119 19.68 -21.00 6.80
C PRO A 119 18.20 -21.13 6.42
N ARG A 120 17.27 -20.75 7.32
CA ARG A 120 15.81 -20.83 7.08
C ARG A 120 15.36 -19.99 5.88
N VAL A 121 16.13 -18.95 5.53
CA VAL A 121 15.86 -18.11 4.36
C VAL A 121 16.02 -18.89 3.06
N ALA A 122 16.90 -19.89 2.98
CA ALA A 122 17.10 -20.66 1.76
C ALA A 122 15.80 -21.40 1.37
N ASP A 123 15.23 -22.15 2.31
CA ASP A 123 14.03 -22.95 2.07
C ASP A 123 12.85 -22.06 1.67
N LEU A 124 12.70 -20.93 2.37
CA LEU A 124 11.61 -20.00 2.09
C LEU A 124 11.78 -19.31 0.73
N VAL A 125 12.98 -18.84 0.37
CA VAL A 125 13.26 -18.20 -0.93
C VAL A 125 13.01 -19.19 -2.08
N ALA A 126 13.42 -20.45 -1.95
CA ALA A 126 13.13 -21.47 -2.93
C ALA A 126 11.62 -21.72 -3.06
N ALA A 127 10.91 -21.82 -1.93
CA ALA A 127 9.47 -22.05 -1.90
C ALA A 127 8.64 -20.90 -2.51
N LEU A 128 9.11 -19.65 -2.42
CA LEU A 128 8.49 -18.49 -3.08
C LEU A 128 8.38 -18.67 -4.61
N GLY A 129 9.22 -19.52 -5.22
CA GLY A 129 9.09 -19.91 -6.62
C GLY A 129 7.71 -20.46 -6.98
N LEU A 130 7.02 -21.14 -6.06
CA LEU A 130 5.67 -21.67 -6.27
C LEU A 130 4.64 -20.54 -6.46
N GLN A 131 4.77 -19.44 -5.71
CA GLN A 131 3.90 -18.28 -5.87
C GLN A 131 4.11 -17.62 -7.23
N ILE A 132 5.37 -17.60 -7.70
CA ILE A 132 5.73 -17.01 -8.98
C ILE A 132 5.13 -17.80 -10.16
N ILE A 133 5.21 -19.12 -10.08
CA ILE A 133 4.62 -20.04 -11.06
C ILE A 133 3.09 -19.91 -11.08
N ALA A 134 2.45 -19.89 -9.90
CA ALA A 134 1.00 -19.72 -9.80
C ALA A 134 0.52 -18.45 -10.53
N TYR A 135 1.21 -17.32 -10.31
CA TYR A 135 0.91 -16.08 -11.02
C TYR A 135 1.08 -16.21 -12.55
N GLY A 136 2.16 -16.84 -13.03
CA GLY A 136 2.40 -17.03 -14.46
C GLY A 136 1.27 -17.81 -15.14
N LEU A 137 0.73 -18.81 -14.43
CA LEU A 137 -0.44 -19.58 -14.86
C LEU A 137 -1.75 -18.77 -14.79
N GLY A 138 -1.84 -17.75 -13.92
CA GLY A 138 -3.06 -16.95 -13.71
C GLY A 138 -3.13 -15.64 -14.50
N ALA A 139 -2.00 -15.07 -14.91
CA ALA A 139 -1.89 -13.68 -15.39
C ALA A 139 -2.83 -13.37 -16.56
N GLN A 140 -2.83 -14.19 -17.62
CA GLN A 140 -3.68 -13.94 -18.78
C GLN A 140 -5.17 -14.19 -18.50
N HIS A 141 -5.52 -15.11 -17.59
CA HIS A 141 -6.91 -15.28 -17.16
C HIS A 141 -7.41 -14.06 -16.38
N LEU A 142 -6.59 -13.53 -15.47
CA LEU A 142 -6.87 -12.27 -14.79
C LEU A 142 -7.04 -11.11 -15.78
N ALA A 143 -6.16 -11.02 -16.78
CA ALA A 143 -6.23 -10.00 -17.83
C ALA A 143 -7.56 -10.07 -18.59
N LEU A 144 -8.00 -11.26 -18.99
CA LEU A 144 -9.25 -11.48 -19.71
C LEU A 144 -10.49 -11.17 -18.86
N LEU A 145 -10.49 -11.54 -17.57
CA LEU A 145 -11.58 -11.22 -16.65
C LEU A 145 -11.68 -9.70 -16.42
N THR A 146 -10.52 -9.03 -16.30
CA THR A 146 -10.42 -7.58 -16.15
C THR A 146 -10.90 -6.86 -17.41
N ARG A 147 -10.44 -7.29 -18.59
CA ARG A 147 -10.87 -6.78 -19.89
C ARG A 147 -12.39 -6.89 -20.09
N ARG A 148 -12.97 -8.01 -19.65
CA ARG A 148 -14.43 -8.26 -19.67
C ARG A 148 -15.19 -7.53 -18.55
N MET A 149 -14.51 -6.67 -17.78
CA MET A 149 -15.10 -5.87 -16.70
C MET A 149 -15.81 -6.72 -15.63
N GLN A 150 -15.31 -7.94 -15.37
CA GLN A 150 -15.90 -8.87 -14.39
C GLN A 150 -15.46 -8.55 -12.95
N PHE A 151 -15.44 -7.27 -12.58
CA PHE A 151 -14.91 -6.79 -11.30
C PHE A 151 -15.59 -7.38 -10.08
N ALA A 152 -16.91 -7.65 -10.15
CA ALA A 152 -17.63 -8.31 -9.07
C ALA A 152 -17.10 -9.73 -8.80
N ARG A 153 -16.77 -10.49 -9.85
CA ARG A 153 -16.20 -11.84 -9.71
C ARG A 153 -14.76 -11.76 -9.19
N LEU A 154 -13.95 -10.86 -9.74
CA LEU A 154 -12.59 -10.63 -9.25
C LEU A 154 -12.58 -10.26 -7.77
N ALA A 155 -13.48 -9.36 -7.36
CA ALA A 155 -13.65 -8.95 -5.97
C ALA A 155 -14.03 -10.12 -5.04
N ILE A 156 -14.93 -11.02 -5.48
CA ILE A 156 -15.30 -12.23 -4.72
C ILE A 156 -14.10 -13.18 -4.60
N ILE A 157 -13.37 -13.41 -5.69
CA ILE A 157 -12.19 -14.28 -5.71
C ILE A 157 -11.11 -13.72 -4.77
N ASP A 158 -10.86 -12.42 -4.79
CA ASP A 158 -9.89 -11.76 -3.93
C ASP A 158 -10.26 -11.91 -2.44
N VAL A 159 -11.53 -11.70 -2.08
CA VAL A 159 -12.02 -11.87 -0.70
C VAL A 159 -11.93 -13.32 -0.25
N ALA A 160 -12.42 -14.26 -1.07
CA ALA A 160 -12.35 -15.68 -0.77
C ALA A 160 -10.91 -16.15 -0.58
N SER A 161 -9.99 -15.68 -1.42
CA SER A 161 -8.56 -16.00 -1.34
C SER A 161 -7.89 -15.41 -0.11
N ALA A 162 -8.23 -14.19 0.27
CA ALA A 162 -7.72 -13.57 1.50
C ALA A 162 -8.19 -14.31 2.76
N ILE A 163 -9.47 -14.68 2.82
CA ILE A 163 -10.03 -15.45 3.95
C ILE A 163 -9.42 -16.85 4.00
N ALA A 164 -9.35 -17.55 2.87
CA ALA A 164 -8.74 -18.87 2.78
C ALA A 164 -7.26 -18.83 3.20
N GLY A 165 -6.50 -17.84 2.74
CA GLY A 165 -5.11 -17.65 3.15
C GLY A 165 -4.95 -17.42 4.65
N LEU A 166 -5.83 -16.62 5.28
CA LEU A 166 -5.85 -16.45 6.73
C LEU A 166 -6.16 -17.76 7.46
N VAL A 167 -7.21 -18.48 7.03
CA VAL A 167 -7.61 -19.76 7.63
C VAL A 167 -6.48 -20.79 7.52
N VAL A 168 -5.84 -20.91 6.34
CA VAL A 168 -4.71 -21.82 6.13
C VAL A 168 -3.52 -21.42 7.00
N SER A 169 -3.22 -20.13 7.13
CA SER A 169 -2.14 -19.67 8.01
C SER A 169 -2.39 -20.07 9.46
N ILE A 170 -3.61 -19.81 9.97
CA ILE A 170 -3.98 -20.16 11.34
C ILE A 170 -3.96 -21.68 11.54
N ALA A 171 -4.55 -22.43 10.59
CA ALA A 171 -4.56 -23.89 10.62
C ALA A 171 -3.14 -24.46 10.70
N TRP A 172 -2.20 -23.90 9.93
CA TRP A 172 -0.81 -24.31 9.92
C TRP A 172 -0.13 -24.14 11.28
N THR A 173 -0.46 -23.08 12.04
CA THR A 173 0.11 -22.87 13.38
C THR A 173 -0.25 -23.97 14.39
N PHE A 174 -1.28 -24.77 14.13
CA PHE A 174 -1.61 -25.94 14.95
C PHE A 174 -0.80 -27.19 14.59
N ILE A 175 -0.19 -27.21 13.40
CA ILE A 175 0.72 -28.26 12.95
C ILE A 175 2.15 -27.89 13.38
N ASP A 176 2.59 -26.70 12.98
CA ASP A 176 3.91 -26.16 13.28
C ASP A 176 3.84 -24.63 13.45
N ARG A 177 4.29 -24.15 14.62
CA ARG A 177 4.33 -22.71 14.93
C ARG A 177 5.59 -22.07 14.38
N SER A 178 5.66 -21.98 13.06
CA SER A 178 6.81 -21.41 12.35
C SER A 178 6.39 -20.45 11.25
N TYR A 179 7.37 -19.77 10.67
CA TYR A 179 7.23 -18.93 9.47
C TYR A 179 6.54 -19.63 8.28
N TRP A 180 6.51 -20.96 8.23
CA TRP A 180 5.76 -21.72 7.21
C TRP A 180 4.25 -21.45 7.24
N ALA A 181 3.70 -21.08 8.40
CA ALA A 181 2.30 -20.66 8.50
C ALA A 181 2.03 -19.39 7.67
N LEU A 182 2.95 -18.42 7.69
CA LEU A 182 2.85 -17.19 6.90
C LEU A 182 2.99 -17.52 5.40
N PHE A 183 3.95 -18.37 5.06
CA PHE A 183 4.14 -18.82 3.68
C PHE A 183 2.91 -19.55 3.14
N ALA A 184 2.37 -20.54 3.85
CA ALA A 184 1.22 -21.33 3.44
C ALA A 184 -0.02 -20.48 3.14
N GLY A 185 -0.26 -19.46 3.96
CA GLY A 185 -1.30 -18.46 3.71
C GLY A 185 -1.09 -17.67 2.44
N THR A 186 0.11 -17.11 2.24
CA THR A 186 0.44 -16.34 1.03
C THR A 186 0.44 -17.22 -0.23
N LEU A 187 0.86 -18.48 -0.12
CA LEU A 187 0.79 -19.45 -1.22
C LEU A 187 -0.66 -19.75 -1.58
N THR A 188 -1.53 -19.95 -0.60
CA THR A 188 -2.98 -20.12 -0.83
C THR A 188 -3.56 -18.88 -1.50
N ALA A 189 -3.16 -17.68 -1.06
CA ALA A 189 -3.56 -16.42 -1.67
C ALA A 189 -2.99 -16.20 -3.09
N ALA A 190 -2.04 -17.01 -3.56
CA ALA A 190 -1.54 -17.01 -4.94
C ALA A 190 -2.18 -18.12 -5.80
N VAL A 191 -2.33 -19.32 -5.24
CA VAL A 191 -2.82 -20.51 -5.95
C VAL A 191 -4.34 -20.50 -6.10
N LEU A 192 -5.08 -20.20 -5.02
CA LEU A 192 -6.55 -20.19 -5.06
C LEU A 192 -7.11 -19.20 -6.09
N PRO A 193 -6.68 -17.92 -6.18
CA PRO A 193 -7.20 -17.03 -7.19
C PRO A 193 -6.82 -17.51 -8.60
N THR A 194 -5.64 -18.11 -8.78
CA THR A 194 -5.24 -18.72 -10.06
C THR A 194 -6.23 -19.81 -10.48
N ILE A 195 -6.58 -20.73 -9.59
CA ILE A 195 -7.58 -21.78 -9.85
C ILE A 195 -8.94 -21.15 -10.19
N CYS A 196 -9.37 -20.15 -9.41
CA CYS A 196 -10.64 -19.47 -9.65
C CYS A 196 -10.66 -18.68 -10.97
N PHE A 197 -9.55 -18.08 -11.39
CA PHE A 197 -9.42 -17.40 -12.68
C PHE A 197 -9.53 -18.39 -13.84
N TRP A 198 -8.89 -19.56 -13.72
CA TRP A 198 -9.05 -20.66 -14.67
C TRP A 198 -10.50 -21.15 -14.73
N ALA A 199 -11.16 -21.34 -13.59
CA ALA A 199 -12.56 -21.77 -13.55
C ALA A 199 -13.51 -20.70 -14.16
N SER A 200 -13.21 -19.41 -13.94
CA SER A 200 -14.05 -18.30 -14.40
C SER A 200 -13.81 -17.91 -15.86
N SER A 201 -12.62 -18.20 -16.38
CA SER A 201 -12.25 -17.94 -17.77
C SER A 201 -12.73 -19.07 -18.68
N ARG A 202 -13.55 -18.72 -19.68
CA ARG A 202 -13.93 -19.64 -20.77
C ARG A 202 -12.78 -19.97 -21.72
N TRP A 203 -11.77 -19.09 -21.79
CA TRP A 203 -10.60 -19.30 -22.63
C TRP A 203 -9.66 -20.34 -22.00
N ARG A 204 -9.06 -21.19 -22.84
CA ARG A 204 -8.05 -22.19 -22.47
C ARG A 204 -6.82 -21.99 -23.37
N PRO A 205 -5.61 -22.03 -22.79
CA PRO A 205 -4.38 -21.89 -23.58
C PRO A 205 -4.23 -23.07 -24.55
N SER A 206 -3.88 -22.77 -25.79
CA SER A 206 -3.37 -23.74 -26.75
C SER A 206 -1.89 -23.49 -27.05
N LEU A 207 -1.25 -24.39 -27.79
CA LEU A 207 0.18 -24.28 -28.10
C LEU A 207 0.49 -22.94 -28.78
N PRO A 208 1.62 -22.29 -28.42
CA PRO A 208 1.94 -20.98 -28.94
C PRO A 208 2.28 -21.10 -30.44
N ARG A 209 1.71 -20.21 -31.24
CA ARG A 209 2.12 -19.97 -32.63
C ARG A 209 2.84 -18.64 -32.69
N LYS A 210 3.84 -18.51 -33.57
CA LYS A 210 4.54 -17.23 -33.76
C LYS A 210 3.54 -16.19 -34.28
N VAL A 211 3.40 -15.08 -33.57
CA VAL A 211 2.53 -13.97 -33.97
C VAL A 211 3.39 -12.77 -34.33
N SER A 212 3.09 -12.12 -35.46
CA SER A 212 3.73 -10.86 -35.85
C SER A 212 3.32 -9.71 -34.90
N GLY A 213 4.25 -8.80 -34.59
CA GLY A 213 3.99 -7.64 -33.73
C GLY A 213 4.11 -7.87 -32.22
N ILE A 214 4.61 -9.03 -31.78
CA ILE A 214 4.81 -9.29 -30.33
C ILE A 214 5.93 -8.44 -29.72
N SER A 215 6.91 -8.04 -30.52
CA SER A 215 8.04 -7.20 -30.10
C SER A 215 7.60 -5.84 -29.56
N GLU A 216 6.54 -5.26 -30.11
CA GLU A 216 5.97 -3.99 -29.64
C GLU A 216 5.35 -4.13 -28.24
N LEU A 217 4.67 -5.25 -27.98
CA LEU A 217 4.09 -5.55 -26.66
C LEU A 217 5.17 -5.82 -25.61
N ILE A 218 6.24 -6.52 -26.00
CA ILE A 218 7.39 -6.81 -25.12
C ILE A 218 8.16 -5.51 -24.83
N ASN A 219 8.38 -4.64 -25.82
CA ASN A 219 9.05 -3.35 -25.63
C ASN A 219 8.26 -2.39 -24.73
N PHE A 220 6.92 -2.39 -24.86
CA PHE A 220 6.05 -1.66 -23.94
C PHE A 220 6.21 -2.14 -22.49
N GLY A 221 6.27 -3.45 -22.29
CA GLY A 221 6.51 -4.08 -20.99
C GLY A 221 7.86 -3.70 -20.37
N ALA A 222 8.93 -3.74 -21.17
CA ALA A 222 10.29 -3.44 -20.73
C ALA A 222 10.45 -1.99 -20.20
N GLY A 223 9.80 -1.02 -20.84
CA GLY A 223 9.83 0.39 -20.41
C GLY A 223 9.20 0.60 -19.02
N ILE A 224 8.17 -0.17 -18.69
CA ILE A 224 7.50 -0.11 -17.37
C ILE A 224 8.38 -0.78 -16.29
N THR A 225 9.00 -1.91 -16.61
CA THR A 225 9.91 -2.62 -15.68
C THR A 225 11.12 -1.76 -15.29
N GLY A 226 11.72 -1.03 -16.25
CA GLY A 226 12.85 -0.14 -15.98
C GLY A 226 12.54 0.99 -14.99
N PHE A 227 11.33 1.55 -15.02
CA PHE A 227 10.90 2.58 -14.06
C PHE A 227 10.72 2.03 -12.64
N ASN A 228 10.21 0.80 -12.50
CA ASN A 228 9.98 0.20 -11.18
C ASN A 228 11.30 -0.22 -10.50
N PHE A 229 12.34 -0.55 -11.27
CA PHE A 229 13.66 -0.92 -10.74
C PHE A 229 14.32 0.20 -9.91
N ALA A 230 14.22 1.46 -10.36
CA ALA A 230 14.82 2.60 -9.66
C ALA A 230 14.18 2.87 -8.28
N ASN A 231 12.90 2.56 -8.11
CA ASN A 231 12.18 2.76 -6.84
C ASN A 231 12.32 1.60 -5.86
N PHE A 232 12.75 0.43 -6.33
CA PHE A 232 12.82 -0.79 -5.52
C PHE A 232 13.84 -0.70 -4.39
N PHE A 233 15.08 -0.29 -4.69
CA PHE A 233 16.16 -0.26 -3.71
C PHE A 233 15.89 0.72 -2.57
N ALA A 234 15.29 1.87 -2.88
CA ALA A 234 14.96 2.90 -1.90
C ALA A 234 14.00 2.42 -0.79
N ARG A 235 13.11 1.49 -1.11
CA ARG A 235 12.00 1.06 -0.24
C ARG A 235 12.24 -0.24 0.52
N ASN A 236 13.32 -0.95 0.18
CA ASN A 236 13.60 -2.27 0.75
C ASN A 236 14.98 -2.33 1.41
N LEU A 237 15.82 -1.30 1.26
CA LEU A 237 17.18 -1.34 1.78
C LEU A 237 17.22 -1.33 3.31
N ASP A 238 16.28 -0.69 3.99
CA ASP A 238 16.12 -0.79 5.44
C ASP A 238 15.94 -2.24 5.89
N ASN A 239 15.03 -2.98 5.25
CA ASN A 239 14.79 -4.39 5.58
C ASN A 239 16.03 -5.26 5.31
N VAL A 240 16.71 -5.03 4.18
CA VAL A 240 17.95 -5.75 3.82
C VAL A 240 19.05 -5.48 4.84
N LEU A 241 19.29 -4.21 5.19
CA LEU A 241 20.35 -3.82 6.12
C LEU A 241 20.06 -4.32 7.54
N ILE A 242 18.84 -4.14 8.05
CA ILE A 242 18.50 -4.62 9.39
C ILE A 242 18.61 -6.15 9.45
N GLY A 243 18.08 -6.87 8.45
CA GLY A 243 18.21 -8.33 8.41
C GLY A 243 19.67 -8.79 8.38
N LYS A 244 20.52 -8.15 7.57
CA LYS A 244 21.94 -8.53 7.42
C LYS A 244 22.76 -8.30 8.68
N TYR A 245 22.57 -7.16 9.34
CA TYR A 245 23.46 -6.72 10.43
C TYR A 245 22.90 -6.99 11.83
N TRP A 246 21.58 -7.09 11.98
CA TRP A 246 20.91 -7.26 13.28
C TRP A 246 20.03 -8.51 13.37
N GLY A 247 19.98 -9.31 12.31
CA GLY A 247 19.27 -10.59 12.28
C GLY A 247 17.75 -10.45 12.16
N GLU A 248 17.08 -11.59 12.24
CA GLU A 248 15.66 -11.74 11.96
C GLU A 248 14.78 -11.11 13.04
N ALA A 249 15.17 -11.19 14.32
CA ALA A 249 14.36 -10.65 15.42
C ALA A 249 14.16 -9.13 15.30
N GLN A 250 15.24 -8.37 15.13
CA GLN A 250 15.20 -6.91 14.96
C GLN A 250 14.45 -6.51 13.69
N LEU A 251 14.65 -7.26 12.59
CA LEU A 251 13.91 -7.03 11.36
C LEU A 251 12.41 -7.31 11.51
N GLY A 252 12.03 -8.36 12.22
CA GLY A 252 10.63 -8.69 12.49
C GLY A 252 9.92 -7.61 13.29
N LEU A 253 10.57 -7.09 14.34
CA LEU A 253 10.07 -5.96 15.14
C LEU A 253 9.91 -4.69 14.29
N TYR A 254 10.87 -4.41 13.41
CA TYR A 254 10.84 -3.26 12.49
C TYR A 254 9.72 -3.39 11.44
N ASP A 255 9.65 -4.53 10.75
CA ASP A 255 8.67 -4.80 9.69
C ASP A 255 7.24 -4.67 10.20
N ARG A 256 6.95 -5.19 11.41
CA ARG A 256 5.64 -5.03 12.05
C ARG A 256 5.31 -3.59 12.39
N ALA A 257 6.25 -2.87 13.02
CA ALA A 257 6.05 -1.47 13.34
C ALA A 257 5.75 -0.64 12.07
N TYR A 258 6.55 -0.84 11.04
CA TYR A 258 6.44 -0.14 9.76
C TYR A 258 5.12 -0.43 9.04
N LYS A 259 4.75 -1.72 8.90
CA LYS A 259 3.50 -2.11 8.22
C LYS A 259 2.27 -1.64 8.99
N LEU A 260 2.26 -1.75 10.32
CA LEU A 260 1.11 -1.32 11.13
C LEU A 260 0.89 0.19 11.02
N LEU A 261 1.97 0.98 10.90
CA LEU A 261 1.89 2.43 10.72
C LEU A 261 1.43 2.81 9.31
N LEU A 262 2.03 2.24 8.26
CA LEU A 262 1.78 2.69 6.89
C LEU A 262 0.52 2.10 6.26
N PHE A 263 0.09 0.91 6.69
CA PHE A 263 -1.06 0.25 6.08
C PHE A 263 -2.33 1.11 6.11
N PRO A 264 -2.78 1.67 7.26
CA PRO A 264 -3.96 2.53 7.31
C PRO A 264 -3.82 3.79 6.44
N LEU A 265 -2.64 4.41 6.42
CA LEU A 265 -2.37 5.62 5.64
C LEU A 265 -2.50 5.37 4.13
N SER A 266 -2.07 4.20 3.67
CA SER A 266 -2.23 3.80 2.26
C SER A 266 -3.70 3.60 1.87
N GLN A 267 -4.57 3.18 2.80
CA GLN A 267 -6.00 2.99 2.53
C GLN A 267 -6.75 4.32 2.36
N ILE A 268 -6.24 5.42 2.93
CA ILE A 268 -6.80 6.76 2.74
C ILE A 268 -6.30 7.37 1.43
N THR A 269 -5.00 7.30 1.17
CA THR A 269 -4.35 8.03 0.07
C THR A 269 -4.54 7.36 -1.30
N ASN A 270 -4.50 6.03 -1.38
CA ASN A 270 -4.55 5.32 -2.67
C ASN A 270 -5.87 5.50 -3.44
N PRO A 271 -7.06 5.41 -2.81
CA PRO A 271 -8.33 5.68 -3.51
C PRO A 271 -8.42 7.11 -4.00
N LEU A 272 -7.99 8.08 -3.19
CA LEU A 272 -8.00 9.50 -3.55
C LEU A 272 -7.09 9.80 -4.73
N SER A 273 -5.92 9.15 -4.81
CA SER A 273 -5.00 9.26 -5.95
C SER A 273 -5.69 8.99 -7.30
N LYS A 274 -6.54 7.95 -7.36
CA LYS A 274 -7.27 7.55 -8.57
C LYS A 274 -8.27 8.60 -9.06
N VAL A 275 -8.75 9.47 -8.18
CA VAL A 275 -9.71 10.55 -8.50
C VAL A 275 -8.98 11.88 -8.71
N MET A 276 -8.04 12.19 -7.84
CA MET A 276 -7.36 13.48 -7.80
C MET A 276 -6.41 13.66 -8.96
N VAL A 277 -5.65 12.63 -9.37
CA VAL A 277 -4.71 12.76 -10.49
C VAL A 277 -5.44 13.14 -11.78
N PRO A 278 -6.50 12.41 -12.24
CA PRO A 278 -7.24 12.83 -13.44
C PRO A 278 -7.96 14.18 -13.30
N ALA A 279 -8.49 14.49 -12.11
CA ALA A 279 -9.17 15.76 -11.88
C ALA A 279 -8.21 16.95 -11.99
N LEU A 280 -7.02 16.84 -11.39
CA LEU A 280 -5.98 17.85 -11.48
C LEU A 280 -5.42 17.98 -12.90
N SER A 281 -5.26 16.87 -13.63
CA SER A 281 -4.79 16.91 -15.03
C SER A 281 -5.72 17.71 -15.93
N ARG A 282 -7.05 17.65 -15.71
CA ARG A 282 -8.03 18.44 -16.46
C ARG A 282 -8.00 19.93 -16.13
N LEU A 283 -7.48 20.30 -14.96
CA LEU A 283 -7.35 21.69 -14.50
C LEU A 283 -5.95 22.26 -14.76
N LYS A 284 -5.08 21.56 -15.50
CA LYS A 284 -3.67 21.92 -15.68
C LYS A 284 -3.49 23.35 -16.21
N ASP A 285 -4.37 23.77 -17.13
CA ASP A 285 -4.33 25.09 -17.76
C ASP A 285 -5.10 26.17 -16.97
N GLU A 286 -5.64 25.84 -15.80
CA GLU A 286 -6.42 26.72 -14.93
C GLU A 286 -5.78 26.82 -13.52
N PRO A 287 -4.67 27.57 -13.36
CA PRO A 287 -3.79 27.50 -12.19
C PRO A 287 -4.48 27.79 -10.85
N ASP A 288 -5.43 28.73 -10.82
CA ASP A 288 -6.17 29.06 -9.60
C ASP A 288 -7.16 27.95 -9.19
N ARG A 289 -7.88 27.38 -10.16
CA ARG A 289 -8.80 26.26 -9.91
C ARG A 289 -8.03 24.99 -9.55
N TYR A 290 -6.90 24.75 -10.20
CA TYR A 290 -5.99 23.66 -9.85
C TYR A 290 -5.52 23.77 -8.40
N ARG A 291 -5.03 24.96 -8.00
CA ARG A 291 -4.58 25.23 -6.64
C ARG A 291 -5.72 25.03 -5.64
N SER A 292 -6.90 25.59 -5.93
CA SER A 292 -8.08 25.44 -5.07
C SER A 292 -8.49 23.98 -4.91
N ALA A 293 -8.54 23.20 -5.99
CA ALA A 293 -8.89 21.79 -5.95
C ALA A 293 -7.94 20.98 -5.04
N TYR A 294 -6.63 21.22 -5.15
CA TYR A 294 -5.65 20.55 -4.30
C TYR A 294 -5.76 20.97 -2.83
N LEU A 295 -5.83 22.28 -2.57
CA LEU A 295 -5.90 22.85 -1.22
C LEU A 295 -7.23 22.60 -0.51
N ARG A 296 -8.28 22.18 -1.23
CA ARG A 296 -9.56 21.75 -0.63
C ARG A 296 -9.48 20.32 -0.11
N VAL A 297 -8.75 19.44 -0.80
CA VAL A 297 -8.69 18.01 -0.47
C VAL A 297 -7.56 17.70 0.51
N MET A 298 -6.38 18.32 0.35
CA MET A 298 -5.23 18.05 1.22
C MET A 298 -5.54 18.24 2.72
N PRO A 299 -6.10 19.37 3.18
CA PRO A 299 -6.48 19.56 4.59
C PRO A 299 -7.44 18.50 5.13
N LEU A 300 -8.37 17.99 4.31
CA LEU A 300 -9.30 16.94 4.72
C LEU A 300 -8.57 15.61 4.97
N ILE A 301 -7.57 15.29 4.15
CA ILE A 301 -6.69 14.13 4.37
C ILE A 301 -5.95 14.30 5.69
N LEU A 302 -5.38 15.48 5.94
CA LEU A 302 -4.61 15.75 7.17
C LEU A 302 -5.49 15.72 8.43
N LEU A 303 -6.71 16.27 8.35
CA LEU A 303 -7.70 16.27 9.41
C LEU A 303 -8.08 14.84 9.84
N VAL A 304 -8.17 13.90 8.90
CA VAL A 304 -8.51 12.51 9.18
C VAL A 304 -7.28 11.70 9.60
N ALA A 305 -6.15 11.86 8.91
CA ALA A 305 -4.99 10.97 9.10
C ALA A 305 -4.12 11.35 10.30
N LEU A 306 -3.80 12.64 10.48
CA LEU A 306 -2.77 13.06 11.44
C LEU A 306 -3.16 12.83 12.91
N PRO A 307 -4.39 13.12 13.36
CA PRO A 307 -4.79 12.82 14.74
C PRO A 307 -4.72 11.32 15.04
N GLY A 308 -5.04 10.46 14.07
CA GLY A 308 -4.94 9.01 14.19
C GLY A 308 -3.49 8.55 14.37
N VAL A 309 -2.56 9.11 13.58
CA VAL A 309 -1.12 8.82 13.72
C VAL A 309 -0.58 9.35 15.06
N ALA A 310 -0.96 10.56 15.46
CA ALA A 310 -0.54 11.15 16.73
C ALA A 310 -0.99 10.29 17.93
N PHE A 311 -2.25 9.86 17.92
CA PHE A 311 -2.79 8.92 18.91
C PHE A 311 -1.99 7.61 18.93
N ALA A 312 -1.83 6.96 17.77
CA ALA A 312 -1.16 5.66 17.69
C ALA A 312 0.30 5.74 18.16
N THR A 313 0.97 6.85 17.83
CA THR A 313 2.37 7.11 18.21
C THR A 313 2.50 7.36 19.71
N ALA A 314 1.63 8.20 20.29
CA ALA A 314 1.66 8.52 21.72
C ALA A 314 1.30 7.32 22.62
N MET A 315 0.44 6.42 22.11
CA MET A 315 -0.01 5.22 22.82
C MET A 315 0.72 3.95 22.37
N ALA A 316 1.86 4.05 21.68
CA ALA A 316 2.53 2.90 21.06
C ALA A 316 2.83 1.75 22.05
N ASP A 317 3.26 2.08 23.26
CA ASP A 317 3.58 1.11 24.32
C ASP A 317 2.37 0.38 24.91
N VAL A 318 1.15 0.90 24.72
CA VAL A 318 -0.10 0.24 25.07
C VAL A 318 -0.69 -0.44 23.83
N LEU A 319 -0.75 0.28 22.72
CA LEU A 319 -1.35 -0.13 21.46
C LEU A 319 -0.67 -1.38 20.90
N ILE A 320 0.66 -1.40 20.85
CA ILE A 320 1.40 -2.51 20.22
C ILE A 320 1.24 -3.82 21.01
N PRO A 321 1.49 -3.89 22.34
CA PRO A 321 1.25 -5.10 23.10
C PRO A 321 -0.23 -5.50 23.14
N PHE A 322 -1.15 -4.53 23.17
CA PHE A 322 -2.59 -4.81 23.15
C PHE A 322 -3.04 -5.44 21.83
N VAL A 323 -2.58 -4.91 20.69
CA VAL A 323 -3.01 -5.38 19.37
C VAL A 323 -2.25 -6.65 18.98
N LEU A 324 -0.92 -6.63 19.03
CA LEU A 324 -0.07 -7.71 18.51
C LEU A 324 0.29 -8.77 19.56
N GLY A 325 0.19 -8.46 20.85
CA GLY A 325 0.60 -9.34 21.94
C GLY A 325 1.90 -8.89 22.62
N GLU A 326 2.15 -9.39 23.83
CA GLU A 326 3.24 -8.95 24.70
C GLU A 326 4.63 -9.17 24.10
N GLN A 327 4.82 -10.21 23.28
CA GLN A 327 6.07 -10.48 22.56
C GLN A 327 6.52 -9.34 21.64
N TRP A 328 5.62 -8.40 21.30
CA TRP A 328 5.90 -7.27 20.43
C TRP A 328 6.24 -5.98 21.19
N ARG A 329 6.35 -6.00 22.52
CA ARG A 329 6.60 -4.79 23.32
C ARG A 329 7.81 -3.99 22.82
N GLN A 330 8.89 -4.65 22.41
CA GLN A 330 10.09 -3.97 21.89
C GLN A 330 9.81 -3.18 20.60
N SER A 331 8.85 -3.64 19.78
CA SER A 331 8.41 -2.96 18.56
C SER A 331 7.73 -1.62 18.85
N SER A 332 7.24 -1.39 20.07
CA SER A 332 6.60 -0.11 20.47
C SER A 332 7.53 1.09 20.31
N SER A 333 8.81 0.94 20.68
CA SER A 333 9.81 2.01 20.55
C SER A 333 10.10 2.34 19.09
N ILE A 334 10.20 1.31 18.24
CA ILE A 334 10.40 1.45 16.79
C ILE A 334 9.17 2.08 16.15
N PHE A 335 7.97 1.64 16.53
CA PHE A 335 6.70 2.21 16.08
C PHE A 335 6.59 3.68 16.46
N LEU A 336 6.98 4.06 17.68
CA LEU A 336 7.00 5.45 18.12
C LEU A 336 7.92 6.30 17.24
N ALA A 337 9.15 5.83 16.99
CA ALA A 337 10.11 6.53 16.13
C ALA A 337 9.58 6.67 14.69
N LEU A 338 9.07 5.60 14.10
CA LEU A 338 8.43 5.63 12.78
C LEU A 338 7.18 6.51 12.77
N GLY A 339 6.43 6.57 13.88
CA GLY A 339 5.23 7.39 14.04
C GLY A 339 5.48 8.87 13.75
N PHE A 340 6.65 9.38 14.15
CA PHE A 340 7.09 10.73 13.77
C PHE A 340 7.24 10.90 12.25
N ALA A 341 7.82 9.92 11.55
CA ALA A 341 7.83 9.90 10.08
C ALA A 341 6.40 9.84 9.51
N GLY A 342 5.54 9.05 10.14
CA GLY A 342 4.12 8.90 9.83
C GLY A 342 3.32 10.22 9.93
N LEU A 343 3.72 11.16 10.79
CA LEU A 343 3.08 12.47 10.89
C LEU A 343 3.33 13.37 9.66
N LEU A 344 4.32 13.05 8.82
CA LEU A 344 4.58 13.79 7.58
C LEU A 344 4.11 13.05 6.32
N GLN A 345 3.90 11.74 6.41
CA GLN A 345 3.48 10.91 5.28
C GLN A 345 2.15 11.36 4.63
N PRO A 346 1.07 11.70 5.38
CA PRO A 346 -0.18 12.20 4.79
C PRO A 346 -0.03 13.54 4.06
N LEU A 347 0.96 14.35 4.45
CA LEU A 347 1.32 15.57 3.77
C LEU A 347 2.12 15.28 2.49
N ASN A 348 3.16 14.44 2.59
CA ASN A 348 4.12 14.23 1.51
C ASN A 348 3.61 13.33 0.38
N ASN A 349 2.84 12.27 0.67
CA ASN A 349 2.40 11.33 -0.37
C ASN A 349 1.55 11.98 -1.48
N PRO A 350 0.54 12.82 -1.17
CA PRO A 350 -0.24 13.49 -2.21
C PRO A 350 0.56 14.48 -3.06
N ALA A 351 1.80 14.80 -2.70
CA ALA A 351 2.69 15.61 -3.53
C ALA A 351 3.02 14.90 -4.86
N GLY A 352 3.02 13.56 -4.87
CA GLY A 352 3.16 12.74 -6.08
C GLY A 352 2.08 13.05 -7.13
N TRP A 353 0.86 13.40 -6.70
CA TRP A 353 -0.22 13.74 -7.62
C TRP A 353 0.13 14.96 -8.46
N LEU A 354 0.78 15.95 -7.85
CA LEU A 354 1.18 17.19 -8.50
C LEU A 354 2.18 16.97 -9.62
N PHE A 355 3.18 16.11 -9.40
CA PHE A 355 4.13 15.78 -10.45
C PHE A 355 3.45 15.05 -11.61
N ILE A 356 2.59 14.08 -11.31
CA ILE A 356 1.93 13.25 -12.32
C ILE A 356 0.95 14.08 -13.14
N SER A 357 0.04 14.84 -12.51
CA SER A 357 -0.99 15.59 -13.23
C SER A 357 -0.45 16.77 -14.03
N GLN A 358 0.73 17.30 -13.68
CA GLN A 358 1.41 18.33 -14.46
C GLN A 358 2.23 17.76 -15.62
N GLY A 359 2.41 16.44 -15.70
CA GLY A 359 3.31 15.80 -16.67
C GLY A 359 4.80 15.95 -16.33
N ARG A 360 5.12 16.21 -15.06
CA ARG A 360 6.50 16.42 -14.56
C ARG A 360 7.14 15.11 -14.09
N SER A 361 7.10 14.08 -14.93
CA SER A 361 7.66 12.76 -14.62
C SER A 361 9.18 12.80 -14.35
N GLY A 362 9.91 13.64 -15.08
CA GLY A 362 11.35 13.85 -14.86
C GLY A 362 11.66 14.46 -13.48
N ASP A 363 10.87 15.45 -13.05
CA ASP A 363 11.02 16.03 -11.72
C ASP A 363 10.68 15.03 -10.62
N PHE A 364 9.64 14.20 -10.85
CA PHE A 364 9.25 13.15 -9.93
C PHE A 364 10.36 12.11 -9.76
N MET A 365 10.98 11.69 -10.86
CA MET A 365 12.12 10.77 -10.84
C MET A 365 13.31 11.35 -10.09
N ARG A 366 13.70 12.61 -10.36
CA ARG A 366 14.77 13.30 -9.63
C ARG A 366 14.48 13.37 -8.14
N TRP A 367 13.25 13.71 -7.76
CA TRP A 367 12.83 13.72 -6.37
C TRP A 367 12.85 12.32 -5.73
N GLY A 368 12.46 11.29 -6.49
CA GLY A 368 12.58 9.88 -6.09
C GLY A 368 14.02 9.48 -5.80
N ILE A 369 14.98 9.90 -6.63
CA ILE A 369 16.41 9.66 -6.40
C ILE A 369 16.89 10.39 -5.13
N ILE A 370 16.52 11.65 -4.93
CA ILE A 370 16.87 12.40 -3.70
C ILE A 370 16.30 11.70 -2.48
N THR A 371 15.03 11.27 -2.55
CA THR A 371 14.35 10.51 -1.50
C THR A 371 15.09 9.21 -1.21
N ALA A 372 15.47 8.45 -2.25
CA ALA A 372 16.23 7.22 -2.11
C ALA A 372 17.57 7.46 -1.41
N LEU A 373 18.40 8.38 -1.92
CA LEU A 373 19.73 8.64 -1.37
C LEU A 373 19.66 9.13 0.08
N THR A 374 18.74 10.04 0.39
CA THR A 374 18.56 10.56 1.76
C THR A 374 18.05 9.48 2.72
N SER A 375 17.14 8.62 2.29
CA SER A 375 16.68 7.47 3.09
C SER A 375 17.80 6.45 3.30
N VAL A 376 18.56 6.09 2.25
CA VAL A 376 19.70 5.17 2.35
C VAL A 376 20.75 5.70 3.32
N LEU A 377 21.09 6.99 3.23
CA LEU A 377 22.02 7.63 4.16
C LEU A 377 21.49 7.57 5.60
N ALA A 378 20.21 7.88 5.80
CA ALA A 378 19.58 7.77 7.11
C ALA A 378 19.63 6.34 7.67
N PHE A 379 19.35 5.34 6.84
CA PHE A 379 19.43 3.94 7.24
C PHE A 379 20.85 3.56 7.64
N ILE A 380 21.87 3.94 6.86
CA ILE A 380 23.28 3.67 7.18
C ILE A 380 23.70 4.35 8.48
N VAL A 381 23.30 5.61 8.71
CA VAL A 381 23.61 6.36 9.94
C VAL A 381 22.90 5.76 11.16
N GLY A 382 21.67 5.28 11.00
CA GLY A 382 20.89 4.64 12.07
C GLY A 382 21.30 3.19 12.36
N LEU A 383 21.90 2.51 11.38
CA LEU A 383 22.22 1.08 11.44
C LEU A 383 23.07 0.66 12.66
N PRO A 384 24.10 1.41 13.11
CA PRO A 384 24.87 1.05 14.29
C PRO A 384 24.06 0.97 15.60
N TYR A 385 22.85 1.54 15.62
CA TYR A 385 21.97 1.58 16.80
C TYR A 385 20.74 0.66 16.67
N GLY A 386 20.80 -0.32 15.77
CA GLY A 386 19.73 -1.30 15.57
C GLY A 386 18.51 -0.74 14.83
N ALA A 387 17.42 -1.50 14.84
CA ALA A 387 16.19 -1.12 14.13
C ALA A 387 15.58 0.20 14.63
N LEU A 388 15.72 0.49 15.93
CA LEU A 388 15.29 1.76 16.51
C LEU A 388 16.09 2.93 15.96
N GLY A 389 17.42 2.79 15.85
CA GLY A 389 18.29 3.78 15.23
C GLY A 389 17.91 4.11 13.80
N VAL A 390 17.67 3.07 12.99
CA VAL A 390 17.20 3.19 11.60
C VAL A 390 15.86 3.95 11.54
N ALA A 391 14.91 3.61 12.41
CA ALA A 391 13.62 4.29 12.48
C ALA A 391 13.74 5.77 12.86
N ILE A 392 14.56 6.11 13.86
CA ILE A 392 14.80 7.50 14.28
C ILE A 392 15.46 8.30 13.15
N ALA A 393 16.53 7.77 12.56
CA ALA A 393 17.23 8.43 11.46
C ALA A 393 16.31 8.66 10.26
N TYR A 394 15.47 7.68 9.91
CA TYR A 394 14.46 7.83 8.87
C TYR A 394 13.44 8.92 9.19
N ALA A 395 12.92 8.95 10.43
CA ALA A 395 12.00 10.00 10.85
C ALA A 395 12.63 11.39 10.74
N VAL A 396 13.86 11.58 11.23
CA VAL A 396 14.59 12.85 11.10
C VAL A 396 14.78 13.23 9.63
N SER A 397 15.16 12.27 8.78
CA SER A 397 15.28 12.48 7.33
C SER A 397 13.97 12.96 6.70
N GLU A 398 12.81 12.42 7.08
CA GLU A 398 11.50 12.91 6.60
C GLU A 398 11.23 14.38 7.00
N TYR A 399 11.51 14.77 8.25
CA TYR A 399 11.35 16.16 8.69
C TYR A 399 12.26 17.11 7.92
N LEU A 400 13.53 16.71 7.74
CA LEU A 400 14.49 17.50 6.98
C LEU A 400 14.08 17.62 5.51
N ARG A 401 13.61 16.54 4.90
CA ARG A 401 13.28 16.49 3.47
C ARG A 401 11.99 17.23 3.11
N THR A 402 11.02 17.28 4.02
CA THR A 402 9.68 17.83 3.76
C THR A 402 9.69 19.29 3.28
N PRO A 403 10.41 20.24 3.91
CA PRO A 403 10.53 21.59 3.38
C PRO A 403 11.09 21.64 1.95
N PHE A 404 12.12 20.85 1.65
CA PHE A 404 12.73 20.81 0.32
C PHE A 404 11.78 20.27 -0.75
N LEU A 405 10.94 19.28 -0.42
CA LEU A 405 9.89 18.78 -1.32
C LEU A 405 8.99 19.92 -1.79
N TRP A 406 8.45 20.67 -0.84
CA TRP A 406 7.47 21.71 -1.12
C TRP A 406 8.10 22.94 -1.79
N LEU A 407 9.35 23.27 -1.47
CA LEU A 407 10.12 24.25 -2.22
C LEU A 407 10.35 23.80 -3.66
N TYR A 408 10.72 22.54 -3.88
CA TYR A 408 10.98 21.97 -5.20
C TYR A 408 9.72 21.93 -6.08
N ILE A 409 8.58 21.55 -5.52
CA ILE A 409 7.29 21.59 -6.22
C ILE A 409 6.90 23.02 -6.60
N GLY A 410 7.13 23.96 -5.69
CA GLY A 410 6.73 25.35 -5.86
C GLY A 410 7.56 26.18 -6.82
N LYS A 411 8.68 25.65 -7.35
CA LYS A 411 9.49 26.34 -8.37
C LYS A 411 8.80 26.42 -9.73
N THR A 412 8.06 25.38 -10.12
CA THR A 412 7.51 25.26 -11.48
C THR A 412 6.01 24.97 -11.53
N GLY A 413 5.38 24.69 -10.38
CA GLY A 413 3.95 24.40 -10.28
C GLY A 413 3.08 25.60 -9.88
N PRO A 414 1.74 25.51 -10.05
CA PRO A 414 0.79 26.54 -9.63
C PRO A 414 0.67 26.70 -8.10
N LEU A 415 1.20 25.74 -7.33
CA LEU A 415 1.24 25.78 -5.87
C LEU A 415 2.62 26.25 -5.40
N ARG A 416 2.67 27.26 -4.53
CA ARG A 416 3.88 27.67 -3.82
C ARG A 416 3.97 26.95 -2.47
N ALA A 417 5.18 26.77 -1.95
CA ALA A 417 5.42 26.17 -0.63
C ALA A 417 4.63 26.88 0.49
N SER A 418 4.46 28.20 0.38
CA SER A 418 3.68 29.00 1.33
C SER A 418 2.19 28.64 1.37
N HIS A 419 1.59 28.22 0.25
CA HIS A 419 0.21 27.76 0.22
C HIS A 419 0.05 26.46 1.01
N ILE A 420 1.01 25.55 0.86
CA ILE A 420 1.02 24.26 1.54
C ILE A 420 1.27 24.44 3.02
N LEU A 421 2.25 25.26 3.39
CA LEU A 421 2.53 25.57 4.79
C LEU A 421 1.27 26.11 5.48
N ARG A 422 0.62 27.14 4.90
CA ARG A 422 -0.63 27.71 5.47
C ARG A 422 -1.76 26.67 5.58
N ALA A 423 -1.89 25.76 4.62
CA ALA A 423 -2.95 24.76 4.63
C ALA A 423 -2.66 23.59 5.59
N ALA A 424 -1.40 23.19 5.75
CA ALA A 424 -0.98 22.03 6.53
C ALA A 424 -0.66 22.35 7.99
N THR A 425 -0.13 23.55 8.28
CA THR A 425 0.29 23.97 9.64
C THR A 425 -0.76 23.70 10.71
N PRO A 426 -2.06 24.00 10.55
CA PRO A 426 -3.03 23.80 11.64
C PRO A 426 -3.14 22.33 12.05
N PHE A 427 -3.05 21.41 11.08
CA PHE A 427 -3.19 19.97 11.31
C PHE A 427 -1.87 19.34 11.77
N VAL A 428 -0.74 19.74 11.17
CA VAL A 428 0.58 19.25 11.59
C VAL A 428 0.87 19.71 13.01
N LEU A 429 0.68 21.00 13.31
CA LEU A 429 0.83 21.53 14.67
C LEU A 429 -0.16 20.87 15.62
N GLY A 430 -1.44 20.76 15.24
CA GLY A 430 -2.47 20.11 16.03
C GLY A 430 -2.11 18.67 16.40
N ALA A 431 -1.58 17.88 15.46
CA ALA A 431 -1.18 16.50 15.70
C ALA A 431 0.06 16.38 16.59
N HIS A 432 1.04 17.28 16.46
CA HIS A 432 2.22 17.31 17.34
C HIS A 432 1.85 17.71 18.77
N LEU A 433 0.98 18.72 18.91
CA LEU A 433 0.45 19.14 20.21
C LEU A 433 -0.42 18.04 20.82
N ALA A 434 -1.22 17.34 20.03
CA ALA A 434 -1.99 16.18 20.46
C ALA A 434 -1.09 15.06 20.99
N LEU A 435 -0.04 14.71 20.24
CA LEU A 435 0.95 13.71 20.65
C LEU A 435 1.60 14.11 21.98
N ALA A 436 2.08 15.34 22.10
CA ALA A 436 2.70 15.85 23.32
C ALA A 436 1.71 15.85 24.49
N ALA A 437 0.48 16.33 24.27
CA ALA A 437 -0.55 16.38 25.30
C ALA A 437 -0.94 14.99 25.80
N ILE A 438 -1.11 14.01 24.92
CA ILE A 438 -1.40 12.62 25.31
C ILE A 438 -0.23 12.04 26.10
N TRP A 439 1.01 12.33 25.71
CA TRP A 439 2.19 11.88 26.44
C TRP A 439 2.18 12.39 27.89
N PHE A 440 1.96 13.69 28.09
CA PHE A 440 1.92 14.29 29.44
C PHE A 440 0.66 13.89 30.23
N ALA A 441 -0.49 13.75 29.56
CA ALA A 441 -1.75 13.35 30.18
C ALA A 441 -1.85 11.84 30.44
N LYS A 442 -0.88 11.04 30.00
CA LYS A 442 -0.88 9.59 30.12
C LYS A 442 -1.12 9.06 31.54
N PRO A 443 -0.51 9.63 32.61
CA PRO A 443 -0.80 9.21 33.98
C PRO A 443 -2.24 9.49 34.43
N LEU A 444 -2.94 10.39 33.74
CA LEU A 444 -4.33 10.78 34.01
C LEU A 444 -5.34 9.95 33.20
N LEU A 445 -4.87 9.16 32.22
CA LEU A 445 -5.75 8.30 31.43
C LEU A 445 -6.30 7.13 32.28
N PRO A 446 -7.49 6.62 31.95
CA PRO A 446 -8.05 5.44 32.62
C PRO A 446 -7.08 4.26 32.65
N GLN A 447 -7.04 3.51 33.76
CA GLN A 447 -6.16 2.33 33.87
C GLN A 447 -6.54 1.21 32.88
N GLN A 448 -7.82 1.12 32.49
CA GLN A 448 -8.27 0.14 31.51
C GLN A 448 -7.78 0.53 30.11
N HIS A 449 -7.01 -0.34 29.46
CA HIS A 449 -6.35 -0.04 28.17
C HIS A 449 -7.32 0.45 27.09
N ILE A 450 -8.51 -0.15 26.98
CA ILE A 450 -9.52 0.24 25.98
C ILE A 450 -10.01 1.66 26.23
N LEU A 451 -10.34 1.99 27.48
CA LEU A 451 -10.78 3.34 27.85
C LEU A 451 -9.64 4.35 27.67
N ALA A 452 -8.40 4.01 28.04
CA ALA A 452 -7.23 4.84 27.81
C ALA A 452 -7.06 5.20 26.32
N MET A 453 -7.13 4.20 25.45
CA MET A 453 -7.02 4.40 24.01
C MET A 453 -8.20 5.19 23.44
N ALA A 454 -9.43 4.92 23.88
CA ALA A 454 -10.62 5.67 23.48
C ALA A 454 -10.53 7.15 23.89
N SER A 455 -10.09 7.44 25.12
CA SER A 455 -9.85 8.80 25.59
C SER A 455 -8.72 9.48 24.81
N ALA A 456 -7.62 8.77 24.55
CA ALA A 456 -6.48 9.32 23.82
C ALA A 456 -6.81 9.66 22.36
N VAL A 457 -7.57 8.81 21.66
CA VAL A 457 -8.00 9.11 20.28
C VAL A 457 -8.95 10.31 20.26
N VAL A 458 -9.93 10.37 21.17
CA VAL A 458 -10.84 11.53 21.28
C VAL A 458 -10.05 12.80 21.58
N LEU A 459 -9.12 12.76 22.54
CA LEU A 459 -8.25 13.89 22.89
C LEU A 459 -7.41 14.34 21.69
N SER A 460 -6.86 13.40 20.91
CA SER A 460 -6.06 13.70 19.72
C SER A 460 -6.86 14.49 18.67
N TYR A 461 -8.06 14.01 18.34
CA TYR A 461 -8.95 14.68 17.39
C TYR A 461 -9.43 16.02 17.94
N MET A 462 -9.80 16.10 19.22
CA MET A 462 -10.24 17.33 19.87
C MET A 462 -9.15 18.40 19.81
N ILE A 463 -7.92 18.10 20.22
CA ILE A 463 -6.80 19.05 20.18
C ILE A 463 -6.54 19.49 18.75
N THR A 464 -6.52 18.56 17.79
CA THR A 464 -6.26 18.91 16.39
C THR A 464 -7.36 19.82 15.82
N ILE A 465 -8.62 19.56 16.14
CA ILE A 465 -9.76 20.41 15.73
C ILE A 465 -9.67 21.79 16.38
N VAL A 466 -9.38 21.86 17.69
CA VAL A 466 -9.23 23.14 18.42
C VAL A 466 -8.10 23.98 17.83
N VAL A 467 -6.94 23.37 17.57
CA VAL A 467 -5.83 24.04 16.90
C VAL A 467 -6.25 24.46 15.50
N ALA A 468 -6.92 23.60 14.72
CA ALA A 468 -7.41 23.96 13.39
C ALA A 468 -8.38 25.17 13.39
N LEU A 469 -9.25 25.28 14.40
CA LEU A 469 -10.16 26.42 14.54
C LEU A 469 -9.44 27.75 14.77
N ALA A 470 -8.23 27.76 15.32
CA ALA A 470 -7.43 28.97 15.49
C ALA A 470 -6.95 29.56 14.15
N PHE A 471 -6.79 28.72 13.12
CA PHE A 471 -6.30 29.14 11.79
C PHE A 471 -7.44 29.29 10.79
N ALA A 472 -7.33 30.27 9.88
CA ALA A 472 -8.33 30.49 8.83
C ALA A 472 -8.49 29.27 7.90
N SER A 473 -7.36 28.68 7.47
CA SER A 473 -7.34 27.47 6.63
C SER A 473 -7.96 26.25 7.32
N GLY A 474 -7.76 26.11 8.64
CA GLY A 474 -8.38 25.04 9.41
C GLY A 474 -9.90 25.22 9.53
N ARG A 475 -10.38 26.44 9.76
CA ARG A 475 -11.83 26.75 9.74
C ARG A 475 -12.48 26.45 8.39
N GLU A 476 -11.81 26.77 7.28
CA GLU A 476 -12.29 26.46 5.93
C GLU A 476 -12.41 24.95 5.69
N ALA A 477 -11.37 24.19 6.05
CA ALA A 477 -11.35 22.74 5.92
C ALA A 477 -12.44 22.06 6.78
N LEU A 478 -12.68 22.54 8.00
CA LEU A 478 -13.75 22.02 8.86
C LEU A 478 -15.14 22.30 8.28
N ARG A 479 -15.37 23.51 7.75
CA ARG A 479 -16.64 23.83 7.04
C ARG A 479 -16.84 22.93 5.83
N GLU A 480 -15.76 22.66 5.10
CA GLU A 480 -15.81 21.77 3.96
C GLU A 480 -16.10 20.32 4.35
N ALA A 481 -15.47 19.82 5.42
CA ALA A 481 -15.78 18.51 5.98
C ALA A 481 -17.27 18.40 6.38
N LEU A 482 -17.82 19.44 7.01
CA LEU A 482 -19.24 19.49 7.37
C LEU A 482 -20.19 19.49 6.16
N ARG A 483 -19.79 20.09 5.03
CA ARG A 483 -20.57 20.06 3.78
C ARG A 483 -20.60 18.69 3.12
N LEU A 484 -19.58 17.88 3.35
CA LEU A 484 -19.47 16.52 2.83
C LEU A 484 -20.25 15.50 3.67
N LEU A 485 -20.66 15.85 4.89
CA LEU A 485 -21.59 15.02 5.65
C LEU A 485 -22.93 14.99 4.92
N PRO A 486 -23.55 13.81 4.76
CA PRO A 486 -24.86 13.71 4.12
C PRO A 486 -25.82 14.63 4.86
N ALA A 487 -26.38 15.62 4.15
CA ALA A 487 -27.45 16.46 4.69
C ALA A 487 -28.55 15.53 5.22
N ARG A 488 -29.01 15.77 6.45
CA ARG A 488 -30.13 15.05 7.06
C ARG A 488 -31.24 14.87 6.02
N ALA A 489 -31.77 13.64 5.93
CA ALA A 489 -32.84 13.28 5.01
C ALA A 489 -33.94 14.35 4.98
N PRO A 490 -34.49 14.70 3.81
CA PRO A 490 -35.60 15.65 3.74
C PRO A 490 -36.72 15.14 4.64
N THR A 491 -37.10 15.96 5.62
CA THR A 491 -38.30 15.76 6.43
C THR A 491 -39.47 15.50 5.48
N ALA A 492 -40.07 14.31 5.57
CA ALA A 492 -41.25 13.96 4.79
C ALA A 492 -42.28 15.08 4.95
N ALA A 493 -42.67 15.70 3.83
CA ALA A 493 -43.77 16.65 3.81
C ALA A 493 -45.04 15.94 4.33
N PRO A 494 -45.87 16.59 5.15
CA PRO A 494 -47.12 15.99 5.61
C PRO A 494 -48.00 15.67 4.41
N SER A 495 -48.43 14.42 4.33
CA SER A 495 -49.45 13.95 3.40
C SER A 495 -50.69 14.84 3.54
N GLU A 496 -50.94 15.70 2.55
CA GLU A 496 -52.26 16.30 2.37
C GLU A 496 -53.26 15.17 2.11
N ALA A 497 -54.09 14.90 3.10
CA ALA A 497 -55.27 14.07 2.94
C ALA A 497 -56.28 14.83 2.06
N LYS A 498 -56.65 14.23 0.94
CA LYS A 498 -57.90 14.51 0.22
C LYS A 498 -58.70 13.24 0.11
#